data_AF-A0A379RVP6-F1
#
_entry.id   AF-A0A379RVP6-F1
#
_cell.length_a   1.000
_cell.length_b   1.000
_cell.length_c   1.000
_cell.angle_alpha   90.00
_cell.angle_beta   90.00
_cell.angle_gamma   90.00
#
_symmetry.space_group_name_H-M   'P 1'
#
loop_
_entity.id
_entity.type
_entity.pdbx_description
1 polymer ?
#
loop_
_entity_poly.entity_id
_entity_poly.type
_entity_poly.pdbx_seq_one_letter_code
_entity_poly.pdbx_strand_id
1 'polypeptide(L)'
;MLAVNNDLSHFPVPFFDPRDNRPVTLPMVFADVPDLAQQQAASIVASWFGSRAGWRGQRFPVLYNHLPDRNAIVFATNDRRPDFLRDHPAVNAPVIEMMNHPDNPYVKLLVVFGRDDKDLLQAAKGIAQGNILFRGSSVVVNDVKPLLARKPYDAPNWVRTDRPVTFGELKTYEEQLQSSGLEPAPINVSLNLPPDLYLLRSNGIDMDLNYRYTSPPTKDSSRLDISLNNQFLQAFSLSSTQETNRLLLRLPVLQGLLDGKTDVSIPALKLGAMNQLRFDFQYMNPMPGGSVDNCITFQPVQNHVVIGG
;
A
#
# COMPACT_ATOMS: atom_id res chain seq x y z
N MET A 1 -6.37 -16.61 -23.31
CA MET A 1 -5.64 -16.18 -22.11
C MET A 1 -4.39 -17.05 -22.00
N LEU A 2 -3.19 -16.47 -22.06
CA LEU A 2 -1.95 -17.28 -21.98
C LEU A 2 -1.79 -17.82 -20.55
N ALA A 3 -1.37 -19.08 -20.42
CA ALA A 3 -0.97 -19.63 -19.14
C ALA A 3 0.25 -18.84 -18.64
N VAL A 4 0.16 -18.29 -17.42
CA VAL A 4 1.32 -17.67 -16.77
C VAL A 4 2.34 -18.78 -16.52
N ASN A 5 3.61 -18.61 -16.89
CA ASN A 5 4.63 -19.60 -16.56
C ASN A 5 4.85 -19.65 -15.04
N ASN A 6 5.25 -20.81 -14.51
CA ASN A 6 5.67 -20.90 -13.12
C ASN A 6 7.03 -20.21 -12.99
N ASP A 7 7.02 -18.96 -12.53
CA ASP A 7 8.24 -18.19 -12.30
C ASP A 7 8.05 -17.27 -11.09
N LEU A 8 8.86 -17.53 -10.06
CA LEU A 8 8.92 -16.75 -8.84
C LEU A 8 9.62 -15.39 -9.08
N SER A 9 10.24 -15.13 -10.22
CA SER A 9 10.87 -13.83 -10.53
C SER A 9 9.92 -12.63 -10.44
N HIS A 10 8.61 -12.86 -10.60
CA HIS A 10 7.56 -11.86 -10.46
C HIS A 10 6.84 -11.90 -9.08
N PHE A 11 7.33 -12.70 -8.14
CA PHE A 11 6.77 -12.79 -6.80
C PHE A 11 6.72 -11.39 -6.15
N PRO A 12 5.59 -10.97 -5.55
CA PRO A 12 4.46 -11.80 -5.11
C PRO A 12 3.31 -12.03 -6.09
N VAL A 13 3.38 -11.57 -7.34
CA VAL A 13 2.35 -11.88 -8.35
C VAL A 13 2.40 -13.39 -8.68
N PRO A 14 1.25 -14.09 -8.77
CA PRO A 14 -0.14 -13.61 -8.75
C PRO A 14 -0.86 -13.73 -7.38
N PHE A 15 -0.13 -13.96 -6.30
CA PHE A 15 -0.70 -14.08 -4.95
C PHE A 15 -1.05 -12.72 -4.34
N PHE A 16 -0.30 -11.68 -4.72
CA PHE A 16 -0.59 -10.29 -4.40
C PHE A 16 -0.12 -9.40 -5.55
N ASP A 17 -1.02 -8.54 -6.05
CA ASP A 17 -0.71 -7.52 -7.03
C ASP A 17 -0.93 -6.13 -6.40
N PRO A 18 0.12 -5.29 -6.26
CA PRO A 18 -0.02 -3.95 -5.70
C PRO A 18 -0.92 -3.02 -6.54
N ARG A 19 -1.19 -3.37 -7.81
CA ARG A 19 -2.08 -2.63 -8.71
C ARG A 19 -3.55 -3.02 -8.55
N ASP A 20 -3.85 -4.14 -7.88
CA ASP A 20 -5.23 -4.54 -7.58
C ASP A 20 -5.70 -3.84 -6.29
N ASN A 21 -6.86 -3.18 -6.36
CA ASN A 21 -7.45 -2.45 -5.24
C ASN A 21 -8.45 -3.27 -4.43
N ARG A 22 -8.67 -4.54 -4.78
CA ARG A 22 -9.60 -5.43 -4.06
C ARG A 22 -8.98 -6.00 -2.76
N PRO A 23 -9.82 -6.46 -1.81
CA PRO A 23 -9.35 -7.16 -0.62
C PRO A 23 -8.55 -8.42 -0.98
N VAL A 24 -7.43 -8.64 -0.28
CA VAL A 24 -6.56 -9.80 -0.50
C VAL A 24 -7.22 -11.03 0.13
N THR A 25 -7.68 -11.97 -0.69
CA THR A 25 -8.19 -13.27 -0.20
C THR A 25 -7.26 -14.39 -0.66
N LEU A 26 -6.44 -14.89 0.25
CA LEU A 26 -5.40 -15.87 -0.05
C LEU A 26 -5.55 -17.10 0.85
N PRO A 27 -6.21 -18.18 0.37
CA PRO A 27 -6.37 -19.40 1.14
C PRO A 27 -5.03 -20.04 1.52
N MET A 28 -5.00 -20.63 2.71
CA MET A 28 -3.89 -21.37 3.28
C MET A 28 -4.29 -22.84 3.40
N VAL A 29 -3.60 -23.70 2.66
CA VAL A 29 -3.91 -25.12 2.55
C VAL A 29 -2.89 -25.92 3.35
N PHE A 30 -3.38 -26.83 4.20
CA PHE A 30 -2.57 -27.78 4.95
C PHE A 30 -3.01 -29.21 4.64
N ALA A 31 -2.17 -30.20 4.98
CA ALA A 31 -2.52 -31.61 4.83
C ALA A 31 -3.68 -32.03 5.77
N ASP A 32 -3.67 -31.52 7.00
CA ASP A 32 -4.69 -31.74 8.03
C ASP A 32 -4.61 -30.56 9.02
N VAL A 33 -5.25 -30.65 10.19
CA VAL A 33 -5.14 -29.67 11.28
C VAL A 33 -3.67 -29.37 11.59
N PRO A 34 -3.20 -28.12 11.39
CA PRO A 34 -1.80 -27.79 11.50
C PRO A 34 -1.33 -27.76 12.95
N ASP A 35 -0.12 -28.25 13.19
CA ASP A 35 0.53 -28.10 14.49
C ASP A 35 1.07 -26.68 14.73
N LEU A 36 1.69 -26.47 15.89
CA LEU A 36 2.19 -25.15 16.28
C LEU A 36 3.23 -24.59 15.31
N ALA A 37 4.09 -25.44 14.74
CA ALA A 37 5.13 -25.00 13.84
C ALA A 37 4.56 -24.63 12.46
N GLN A 38 3.61 -25.42 11.94
CA GLN A 38 2.88 -25.10 10.72
C GLN A 38 2.04 -23.83 10.88
N GLN A 39 1.36 -23.66 12.02
CA GLN A 39 0.63 -22.43 12.34
C GLN A 39 1.57 -21.20 12.40
N GLN A 40 2.76 -21.36 12.97
CA GLN A 40 3.75 -20.29 13.02
C GLN A 40 4.26 -19.93 11.62
N ALA A 41 4.60 -20.91 10.79
CA ALA A 41 5.01 -20.70 9.40
C ALA A 41 3.93 -19.94 8.61
N ALA A 42 2.68 -20.37 8.74
CA ALA A 42 1.55 -19.71 8.12
C ALA A 42 1.31 -18.29 8.63
N SER A 43 1.47 -18.06 9.94
CA SER A 43 1.34 -16.73 10.55
C SER A 43 2.40 -15.75 10.03
N ILE A 44 3.63 -16.22 9.78
CA ILE A 44 4.71 -15.41 9.19
C ILE A 44 4.33 -14.98 7.77
N VAL A 45 3.88 -15.94 6.94
CA VAL A 45 3.48 -15.64 5.55
C VAL A 45 2.23 -14.76 5.53
N ALA A 46 1.24 -15.04 6.37
CA ALA A 46 0.03 -14.22 6.54
C ALA A 46 0.38 -12.78 6.92
N SER A 47 1.30 -12.59 7.88
CA SER A 47 1.73 -11.27 8.33
C SER A 47 2.41 -10.48 7.21
N TRP A 48 3.22 -11.15 6.39
CA TRP A 48 3.92 -10.53 5.27
C TRP A 48 2.98 -10.12 4.13
N PHE A 49 1.98 -10.94 3.80
CA PHE A 49 0.93 -10.54 2.84
C PHE A 49 0.01 -9.48 3.45
N GLY A 50 -0.34 -9.61 4.73
CA GLY A 50 -1.19 -8.67 5.45
C GLY A 50 -0.58 -7.28 5.54
N SER A 51 0.74 -7.17 5.77
CA SER A 51 1.43 -5.87 5.78
C SER A 51 1.42 -5.17 4.42
N ARG A 52 1.19 -5.90 3.31
CA ARG A 52 1.07 -5.35 1.95
C ARG A 52 -0.37 -5.03 1.55
N ALA A 53 -1.34 -5.75 2.12
CA ALA A 53 -2.76 -5.48 1.86
C ALA A 53 -3.16 -4.06 2.32
N GLY A 54 -2.60 -3.60 3.43
CA GLY A 54 -2.84 -2.25 3.96
C GLY A 54 -4.33 -2.03 4.26
N TRP A 55 -4.90 -0.95 3.72
CA TRP A 55 -6.31 -0.59 3.93
C TRP A 55 -7.31 -1.47 3.15
N ARG A 56 -6.85 -2.22 2.13
CA ARG A 56 -7.72 -3.02 1.24
C ARG A 56 -8.46 -4.13 1.98
N GLY A 57 -7.99 -4.53 3.15
CA GLY A 57 -8.48 -5.67 3.91
C GLY A 57 -7.90 -6.99 3.40
N GLN A 58 -7.85 -7.97 4.30
CA GLN A 58 -7.22 -9.26 4.06
C GLN A 58 -8.01 -10.39 4.70
N ARG A 59 -8.05 -11.53 4.01
CA ARG A 59 -8.64 -12.77 4.51
C ARG A 59 -7.74 -13.94 4.10
N PHE A 60 -7.43 -14.80 5.07
CA PHE A 60 -6.67 -16.03 4.85
C PHE A 60 -7.51 -17.24 5.24
N PRO A 61 -8.46 -17.69 4.38
CA PRO A 61 -9.24 -18.89 4.66
C PRO A 61 -8.33 -20.10 4.85
N VAL A 62 -8.59 -20.92 5.86
CA VAL A 62 -7.82 -22.15 6.10
C VAL A 62 -8.58 -23.32 5.49
N LEU A 63 -7.87 -24.16 4.72
CA LEU A 63 -8.40 -25.37 4.10
C LEU A 63 -7.51 -26.56 4.47
N TYR A 64 -8.14 -27.72 4.66
CA TYR A 64 -7.45 -28.97 4.96
C TYR A 64 -7.66 -29.95 3.82
N ASN A 65 -6.55 -30.43 3.25
CA ASN A 65 -6.50 -31.40 2.17
C ASN A 65 -7.41 -31.08 0.96
N HIS A 66 -7.70 -29.79 0.74
CA HIS A 66 -8.60 -29.34 -0.31
C HIS A 66 -8.06 -28.06 -0.92
N LEU A 67 -8.00 -28.03 -2.25
CA LEU A 67 -7.57 -26.87 -3.00
C LEU A 67 -8.77 -25.99 -3.38
N PRO A 68 -8.63 -24.66 -3.28
CA PRO A 68 -9.67 -23.74 -3.73
C PRO A 68 -9.55 -23.43 -5.22
N ASP A 69 -10.63 -22.91 -5.82
CA ASP A 69 -10.66 -22.44 -7.22
C ASP A 69 -9.91 -21.12 -7.47
N ARG A 70 -8.88 -20.80 -6.66
CA ARG A 70 -8.10 -19.54 -6.73
C ARG A 70 -6.68 -19.74 -6.23
N ASN A 71 -5.84 -18.73 -6.45
CA ASN A 71 -4.45 -18.79 -5.99
C ASN A 71 -4.39 -19.01 -4.48
N ALA A 72 -3.51 -19.92 -4.04
CA ALA A 72 -3.43 -20.32 -2.63
C ALA A 72 -1.98 -20.56 -2.20
N ILE A 73 -1.74 -20.50 -0.90
CA ILE A 73 -0.48 -20.92 -0.29
C ILE A 73 -0.69 -22.31 0.31
N VAL A 74 0.23 -23.22 0.04
CA VAL A 74 0.20 -24.59 0.53
C VAL A 74 1.39 -24.79 1.46
N PHE A 75 1.15 -25.31 2.66
CA PHE A 75 2.20 -25.64 3.61
C PHE A 75 2.36 -27.16 3.67
N ALA A 76 3.58 -27.64 3.47
CA ALA A 76 3.87 -29.08 3.42
C ALA A 76 5.24 -29.41 4.03
N THR A 77 5.34 -30.61 4.60
CA THR A 77 6.61 -31.29 4.91
C THR A 77 6.64 -32.65 4.23
N ASN A 78 7.79 -33.30 4.16
CA ASN A 78 7.91 -34.61 3.51
C ASN A 78 6.93 -35.64 4.13
N ASP A 79 6.73 -35.56 5.46
CA ASP A 79 5.86 -36.44 6.21
C ASP A 79 4.39 -35.96 6.27
N ARG A 80 4.15 -34.66 6.06
CA ARG A 80 2.82 -34.04 6.15
C ARG A 80 2.56 -33.11 4.97
N ARG A 81 1.96 -33.67 3.91
CA ARG A 81 1.60 -32.95 2.69
C ARG A 81 0.18 -33.31 2.24
N PRO A 82 -0.57 -32.36 1.66
CA PRO A 82 -1.86 -32.66 1.05
C PRO A 82 -1.78 -33.76 -0.01
N ASP A 83 -2.90 -34.43 -0.27
CA ASP A 83 -2.95 -35.60 -1.15
C ASP A 83 -2.49 -35.30 -2.58
N PHE A 84 -2.74 -34.10 -3.10
CA PHE A 84 -2.28 -33.72 -4.43
C PHE A 84 -0.74 -33.60 -4.53
N LEU A 85 -0.03 -33.50 -3.40
CA LEU A 85 1.43 -33.54 -3.31
C LEU A 85 1.97 -34.91 -2.88
N ARG A 86 1.13 -35.95 -2.78
CA ARG A 86 1.54 -37.27 -2.30
C ARG A 86 2.67 -37.89 -3.12
N ASP A 87 2.69 -37.66 -4.43
CA ASP A 87 3.71 -38.18 -5.33
C ASP A 87 4.82 -37.15 -5.62
N HIS A 88 4.75 -35.97 -4.99
CA HIS A 88 5.77 -34.94 -5.16
C HIS A 88 7.10 -35.43 -4.56
N PRO A 89 8.25 -35.21 -5.23
CA PRO A 89 9.55 -35.58 -4.69
C PRO A 89 9.77 -34.96 -3.30
N ALA A 90 10.40 -35.72 -2.41
CA ALA A 90 10.83 -35.24 -1.12
C ALA A 90 11.88 -34.13 -1.30
N VAL A 91 11.75 -33.04 -0.55
CA VAL A 91 12.73 -31.96 -0.54
C VAL A 91 13.84 -32.27 0.46
N ASN A 92 15.06 -31.82 0.18
CA ASN A 92 16.21 -31.97 1.07
C ASN A 92 16.65 -30.66 1.76
N ALA A 93 15.87 -29.60 1.57
CA ALA A 93 16.13 -28.26 2.08
C ALA A 93 14.79 -27.48 2.18
N PRO A 94 14.78 -26.31 2.83
CA PRO A 94 13.65 -25.38 2.75
C PRO A 94 13.44 -24.90 1.31
N VAL A 95 12.25 -25.08 0.76
CA VAL A 95 11.92 -24.77 -0.63
C VAL A 95 10.64 -23.94 -0.72
N ILE A 96 10.65 -22.96 -1.61
CA ILE A 96 9.47 -22.21 -2.04
C ILE A 96 9.27 -22.52 -3.52
N GLU A 97 8.11 -23.05 -3.87
CA GLU A 97 7.80 -23.49 -5.23
C GLU A 97 6.49 -22.91 -5.72
N MET A 98 6.47 -22.44 -6.97
CA MET A 98 5.26 -22.06 -7.67
C MET A 98 4.86 -23.19 -8.61
N MET A 99 3.63 -23.70 -8.45
CA MET A 99 3.08 -24.74 -9.31
C MET A 99 1.69 -24.38 -9.82
N ASN A 100 1.24 -25.09 -10.85
CA ASN A 100 -0.13 -24.99 -11.35
C ASN A 100 -1.08 -25.71 -10.38
N HIS A 101 -2.30 -25.18 -10.26
CA HIS A 101 -3.39 -25.96 -9.70
C HIS A 101 -3.63 -27.20 -10.59
N PRO A 102 -3.74 -28.42 -10.03
CA PRO A 102 -3.88 -29.66 -10.81
C PRO A 102 -5.02 -29.61 -11.83
N ASP A 103 -6.17 -29.06 -11.41
CA ASP A 103 -7.36 -28.97 -12.26
C ASP A 103 -7.45 -27.68 -13.09
N ASN A 104 -6.59 -26.68 -12.85
CA ASN A 104 -6.67 -25.39 -13.51
C ASN A 104 -5.30 -24.70 -13.69
N PRO A 105 -4.68 -24.75 -14.88
CA PRO A 105 -3.35 -24.19 -15.10
C PRO A 105 -3.25 -22.67 -14.98
N TYR A 106 -4.38 -21.96 -14.93
CA TYR A 106 -4.44 -20.50 -14.72
C TYR A 106 -4.38 -20.10 -13.24
N VAL A 107 -4.62 -21.05 -12.33
CA VAL A 107 -4.52 -20.85 -10.89
C VAL A 107 -3.16 -21.34 -10.41
N LYS A 108 -2.50 -20.52 -9.58
CA LYS A 108 -1.17 -20.82 -9.04
C LYS A 108 -1.22 -21.19 -7.58
N LEU A 109 -0.38 -22.15 -7.20
CA LEU A 109 -0.15 -22.55 -5.82
C LEU A 109 1.27 -22.16 -5.44
N LEU A 110 1.42 -21.47 -4.30
CA LEU A 110 2.72 -21.25 -3.66
C LEU A 110 2.93 -22.33 -2.62
N VAL A 111 3.76 -23.31 -2.92
CA VAL A 111 4.11 -24.37 -1.98
C VAL A 111 5.29 -23.91 -1.13
N VAL A 112 5.06 -23.78 0.17
CA VAL A 112 6.09 -23.60 1.18
C VAL A 112 6.41 -24.99 1.73
N PHE A 113 7.57 -25.52 1.35
CA PHE A 113 7.94 -26.91 1.56
C PHE A 113 9.21 -27.00 2.42
N GLY A 114 9.23 -27.90 3.39
CA GLY A 114 10.43 -28.26 4.15
C GLY A 114 10.62 -29.76 4.25
N ARG A 115 11.84 -30.21 4.56
CA ARG A 115 12.06 -31.59 5.01
C ARG A 115 11.19 -31.90 6.22
N ASP A 116 11.24 -30.99 7.18
CA ASP A 116 10.56 -31.02 8.47
C ASP A 116 10.00 -29.62 8.79
N ASP A 117 9.45 -29.47 10.00
CA ASP A 117 8.86 -28.22 10.44
C ASP A 117 9.87 -27.07 10.60
N LYS A 118 11.15 -27.38 10.86
CA LYS A 118 12.21 -26.36 10.96
C LYS A 118 12.49 -25.76 9.59
N ASP A 119 12.62 -26.62 8.59
CA ASP A 119 12.81 -26.20 7.21
C ASP A 119 11.58 -25.44 6.69
N LEU A 120 10.37 -25.90 7.03
CA LEU A 120 9.12 -25.19 6.69
C LEU A 120 9.12 -23.77 7.26
N LEU A 121 9.49 -23.62 8.53
CA LEU A 121 9.59 -22.31 9.18
C LEU A 121 10.67 -21.44 8.54
N GLN A 122 11.79 -22.03 8.12
CA GLN A 122 12.86 -21.33 7.41
C GLN A 122 12.39 -20.84 6.03
N ALA A 123 11.66 -21.65 5.27
CA ALA A 123 11.06 -21.26 3.99
C ALA A 123 10.08 -20.09 4.18
N ALA A 124 9.20 -20.15 5.18
CA ALA A 124 8.27 -19.08 5.51
C ALA A 124 8.98 -17.77 5.90
N LYS A 125 10.03 -17.83 6.72
CA LYS A 125 10.87 -16.66 7.05
C LYS A 125 11.57 -16.11 5.80
N GLY A 126 11.98 -16.98 4.91
CA GLY A 126 12.55 -16.62 3.61
C GLY A 126 11.66 -15.71 2.79
N ILE A 127 10.37 -16.06 2.69
CA ILE A 127 9.34 -15.19 2.06
C ILE A 127 9.30 -13.84 2.76
N ALA A 128 9.26 -13.84 4.09
CA ALA A 128 9.06 -12.64 4.87
C ALA A 128 10.20 -11.62 4.73
N GLN A 129 11.44 -12.08 4.58
CA GLN A 129 12.61 -11.22 4.54
C GLN A 129 12.82 -10.49 3.21
N GLY A 130 12.28 -11.00 2.10
CA GLY A 130 12.39 -10.34 0.78
C GLY A 130 13.80 -10.28 0.18
N ASN A 131 14.80 -10.86 0.83
CA ASN A 131 16.20 -10.89 0.34
C ASN A 131 16.51 -12.15 -0.50
N ILE A 132 15.51 -13.00 -0.72
CA ILE A 132 15.66 -14.17 -1.58
C ILE A 132 15.55 -13.73 -3.02
N LEU A 133 16.55 -14.09 -3.83
CA LEU A 133 16.47 -13.97 -5.28
C LEU A 133 15.52 -15.04 -5.79
N PHE A 134 14.25 -14.67 -5.89
CA PHE A 134 13.24 -15.53 -6.49
C PHE A 134 13.48 -15.65 -7.99
N ARG A 135 13.85 -16.85 -8.48
CA ARG A 135 14.09 -17.11 -9.90
C ARG A 135 13.63 -18.51 -10.26
N GLY A 136 12.92 -18.66 -11.37
CA GLY A 136 12.41 -19.95 -11.84
C GLY A 136 11.21 -20.42 -11.04
N SER A 137 10.80 -21.67 -11.25
CA SER A 137 9.61 -22.23 -10.60
C SER A 137 9.81 -22.62 -9.14
N SER A 138 11.06 -22.80 -8.68
CA SER A 138 11.38 -23.26 -7.32
C SER A 138 12.68 -22.64 -6.82
N VAL A 139 12.74 -22.33 -5.53
CA VAL A 139 13.87 -21.65 -4.88
C VAL A 139 14.16 -22.28 -3.54
N VAL A 140 15.43 -22.62 -3.31
CA VAL A 140 15.93 -23.12 -2.03
C VAL A 140 16.30 -21.95 -1.12
N VAL A 141 15.85 -21.99 0.15
CA VAL A 141 16.15 -20.96 1.15
C VAL A 141 17.39 -21.36 1.95
N ASN A 142 18.56 -20.92 1.48
CA ASN A 142 19.85 -21.31 2.03
C ASN A 142 20.14 -20.69 3.40
N ASP A 143 20.04 -19.36 3.53
CA ASP A 143 20.31 -18.66 4.78
C ASP A 143 19.32 -17.50 4.97
N VAL A 144 18.77 -17.43 6.17
CA VAL A 144 17.79 -16.43 6.60
C VAL A 144 18.49 -15.58 7.63
N LYS A 145 19.13 -14.49 7.18
CA LYS A 145 19.87 -13.59 8.07
C LYS A 145 18.95 -13.11 9.19
N PRO A 146 19.34 -13.20 10.47
CA PRO A 146 18.50 -12.72 11.55
C PRO A 146 18.10 -11.26 11.32
N LEU A 147 16.80 -10.96 11.45
CA LEU A 147 16.33 -9.59 11.42
C LEU A 147 17.05 -8.81 12.54
N LEU A 148 17.53 -7.62 12.22
CA LEU A 148 18.06 -6.72 13.25
C LEU A 148 16.99 -6.49 14.32
N ALA A 149 17.43 -6.29 15.56
CA ALA A 149 16.52 -5.92 16.63
C ALA A 149 15.68 -4.71 16.21
N ARG A 150 14.38 -4.76 16.51
CA ARG A 150 13.44 -3.69 16.23
C ARG A 150 13.91 -2.41 16.90
N LYS A 151 13.83 -1.29 16.18
CA LYS A 151 14.08 0.05 16.72
C LYS A 151 12.74 0.69 17.11
N PRO A 152 12.70 1.60 18.10
CA PRO A 152 11.50 2.39 18.35
C PRO A 152 11.02 3.07 17.05
N TYR A 153 9.70 3.08 16.83
CA TYR A 153 9.06 3.69 15.65
C TYR A 153 9.46 3.13 14.28
N ASP A 154 9.98 1.89 14.22
CA ASP A 154 10.37 1.23 12.97
C ASP A 154 9.23 0.43 12.30
N ALA A 155 7.99 0.60 12.76
CA ALA A 155 6.83 -0.07 12.18
C ALA A 155 6.44 0.57 10.84
N PRO A 156 6.28 -0.25 9.77
CA PRO A 156 6.26 0.25 8.39
C PRO A 156 5.02 1.10 8.06
N ASN A 157 3.94 0.96 8.83
CA ASN A 157 2.70 1.70 8.60
C ASN A 157 2.69 3.08 9.26
N TRP A 158 3.66 3.39 10.13
CA TRP A 158 3.78 4.70 10.76
C TRP A 158 4.74 5.58 9.96
N VAL A 159 4.41 6.87 9.90
CA VAL A 159 5.33 7.87 9.38
C VAL A 159 6.58 7.87 10.26
N ARG A 160 7.74 7.80 9.61
CA ARG A 160 9.03 7.85 10.30
C ARG A 160 9.21 9.19 11.00
N THR A 161 9.75 9.13 12.22
CA THR A 161 9.95 10.30 13.09
C THR A 161 11.43 10.67 13.21
N ASP A 162 12.33 9.86 12.66
CA ASP A 162 13.78 10.02 12.77
C ASP A 162 14.40 10.86 11.64
N ARG A 163 13.62 11.16 10.59
CA ARG A 163 14.04 11.99 9.44
C ARG A 163 12.83 12.61 8.75
N PRO A 164 13.04 13.63 7.89
CA PRO A 164 12.01 14.06 6.94
C PRO A 164 11.51 12.89 6.07
N VAL A 165 10.19 12.86 5.84
CA VAL A 165 9.50 11.88 5.00
C VAL A 165 8.87 12.63 3.83
N THR A 166 9.10 12.14 2.62
CA THR A 166 8.56 12.78 1.42
C THR A 166 7.15 12.25 1.11
N PHE A 167 6.35 13.00 0.34
CA PHE A 167 5.02 12.52 -0.07
C PHE A 167 5.10 11.25 -0.91
N GLY A 168 6.17 11.07 -1.68
CA GLY A 168 6.45 9.89 -2.49
C GLY A 168 6.56 8.61 -1.67
N GLU A 169 7.09 8.70 -0.44
CA GLU A 169 7.15 7.59 0.51
C GLU A 169 5.80 7.24 1.13
N LEU A 170 4.84 8.18 1.12
CA LEU A 170 3.49 8.02 1.66
C LEU A 170 2.48 7.54 0.62
N LYS A 171 2.91 7.37 -0.63
CA LYS A 171 2.06 6.86 -1.71
C LYS A 171 1.67 5.40 -1.48
N THR A 172 0.40 5.12 -1.72
CA THR A 172 -0.20 3.79 -1.76
C THR A 172 -0.28 3.22 -3.17
N TYR A 173 -0.18 4.07 -4.20
CA TYR A 173 -0.07 3.70 -5.61
C TYR A 173 0.76 4.74 -6.41
N GLU A 174 1.28 4.33 -7.56
CA GLU A 174 2.32 5.06 -8.30
C GLU A 174 1.93 6.51 -8.67
N GLU A 175 0.71 6.67 -9.18
CA GLU A 175 0.15 7.92 -9.70
C GLU A 175 -0.65 8.73 -8.66
N GLN A 176 -0.54 8.41 -7.37
CA GLN A 176 -1.39 9.03 -6.34
C GLN A 176 -1.21 10.55 -6.20
N LEU A 177 -0.01 11.05 -6.48
CA LEU A 177 0.32 12.48 -6.31
C LEU A 177 0.04 13.31 -7.56
N GLN A 178 -0.75 12.81 -8.50
CA GLN A 178 -1.13 13.54 -9.70
C GLN A 178 -2.59 13.35 -10.05
N SER A 179 -3.16 14.34 -10.73
CA SER A 179 -4.54 14.32 -11.18
C SER A 179 -4.68 15.14 -12.45
N SER A 180 -5.64 14.77 -13.30
CA SER A 180 -5.95 15.48 -14.53
C SER A 180 -7.45 15.57 -14.78
N GLY A 181 -7.86 16.60 -15.51
CA GLY A 181 -9.26 16.82 -15.87
C GLY A 181 -9.57 18.31 -16.01
N LEU A 182 -10.79 18.65 -16.41
CA LEU A 182 -11.25 20.05 -16.37
C LEU A 182 -11.36 20.54 -14.92
N GLU A 183 -11.87 19.67 -14.06
CA GLU A 183 -11.79 19.76 -12.61
C GLU A 183 -11.00 18.53 -12.14
N PRO A 184 -9.68 18.67 -11.91
CA PRO A 184 -8.87 17.56 -11.42
C PRO A 184 -9.45 17.01 -10.11
N ALA A 185 -9.52 15.67 -10.00
CA ALA A 185 -9.89 15.01 -8.77
C ALA A 185 -8.93 15.39 -7.61
N PRO A 186 -9.42 15.46 -6.36
CA PRO A 186 -8.58 15.79 -5.21
C PRO A 186 -7.46 14.78 -5.00
N ILE A 187 -6.26 15.27 -4.69
CA ILE A 187 -5.13 14.42 -4.32
C ILE A 187 -5.19 14.17 -2.82
N ASN A 188 -5.26 12.91 -2.41
CA ASN A 188 -5.34 12.51 -1.01
C ASN A 188 -4.04 11.83 -0.58
N VAL A 189 -3.51 12.20 0.59
CA VAL A 189 -2.35 11.54 1.21
C VAL A 189 -2.69 11.17 2.65
N SER A 190 -2.49 9.90 2.98
CA SER A 190 -2.70 9.40 4.34
C SER A 190 -1.40 9.45 5.15
N LEU A 191 -1.53 9.83 6.41
CA LEU A 191 -0.45 9.99 7.38
C LEU A 191 -0.84 9.30 8.68
N ASN A 192 -0.14 8.22 9.04
CA ASN A 192 -0.32 7.57 10.32
C ASN A 192 0.77 8.04 11.28
N LEU A 193 0.39 8.76 12.33
CA LEU A 193 1.34 9.23 13.34
C LEU A 193 1.30 8.31 14.57
N PRO A 194 2.47 7.92 15.12
CA PRO A 194 2.53 7.09 16.32
C PRO A 194 1.69 7.68 17.47
N PRO A 195 0.96 6.86 18.25
CA PRO A 195 0.12 7.33 19.36
C PRO A 195 0.91 8.00 20.48
N ASP A 196 2.18 7.62 20.64
CA ASP A 196 3.13 8.07 21.64
C ASP A 196 4.09 9.17 21.12
N LEU A 197 3.81 9.75 19.94
CA LEU A 197 4.62 10.82 19.39
C LEU A 197 4.64 12.04 20.32
N TYR A 198 5.78 12.27 20.95
CA TYR A 198 6.00 13.38 21.86
C TYR A 198 6.73 14.53 21.16
N LEU A 199 6.06 15.67 20.97
CA LEU A 199 6.67 16.87 20.40
C LEU A 199 7.03 17.87 21.51
N LEU A 200 8.29 17.89 21.91
CA LEU A 200 8.83 18.86 22.87
C LEU A 200 8.73 20.29 22.30
N ARG A 201 7.92 21.15 22.95
CA ARG A 201 7.77 22.59 22.64
C ARG A 201 7.26 22.93 21.23
N SER A 202 6.69 21.95 20.55
CA SER A 202 6.33 22.01 19.14
C SER A 202 4.86 21.63 19.01
N ASN A 203 4.00 22.61 18.74
CA ASN A 203 2.56 22.38 18.59
C ASN A 203 2.18 21.92 17.17
N GLY A 204 3.15 21.50 16.34
CA GLY A 204 2.88 21.14 14.95
C GLY A 204 4.04 20.48 14.21
N ILE A 205 3.73 19.94 13.04
CA ILE A 205 4.68 19.34 12.09
C ILE A 205 4.82 20.29 10.90
N ASP A 206 6.05 20.55 10.47
CA ASP A 206 6.29 21.34 9.26
C ASP A 206 6.03 20.48 8.02
N MET A 207 5.27 21.02 7.09
CA MET A 207 4.98 20.45 5.79
C MET A 207 5.58 21.35 4.70
N ASP A 208 6.53 20.79 3.97
CA ASP A 208 7.12 21.42 2.80
C ASP A 208 6.44 20.88 1.54
N LEU A 209 5.61 21.71 0.93
CA LEU A 209 4.78 21.34 -0.21
C LEU A 209 5.34 21.97 -1.48
N ASN A 210 5.91 21.13 -2.34
CA ASN A 210 6.17 21.48 -3.73
C ASN A 210 5.02 21.00 -4.60
N TYR A 211 4.55 21.80 -5.55
CA TYR A 211 3.50 21.38 -6.47
C TYR A 211 3.64 22.03 -7.84
N ARG A 212 3.14 21.34 -8.86
CA ARG A 212 3.07 21.80 -10.25
C ARG A 212 1.61 21.76 -10.71
N TYR A 213 1.20 22.74 -11.50
CA TYR A 213 -0.17 22.86 -11.98
C TYR A 213 -0.20 23.48 -13.38
N THR A 214 -1.25 23.20 -14.16
CA THR A 214 -1.55 23.94 -15.39
C THR A 214 -1.88 25.38 -15.02
N SER A 215 -1.10 26.36 -15.47
CA SER A 215 -1.35 27.78 -15.18
C SER A 215 -2.73 28.21 -15.72
N PRO A 216 -3.57 28.88 -14.92
CA PRO A 216 -4.81 29.45 -15.43
C PRO A 216 -4.49 30.51 -16.51
N PRO A 217 -5.31 30.63 -17.57
CA PRO A 217 -5.01 31.52 -18.70
C PRO A 217 -5.05 33.00 -18.32
N THR A 218 -5.78 33.35 -17.27
CA THR A 218 -5.88 34.70 -16.73
C THR A 218 -5.76 34.67 -15.21
N LYS A 219 -5.42 35.80 -14.59
CA LYS A 219 -5.47 35.91 -13.13
C LYS A 219 -6.92 35.90 -12.67
N ASP A 220 -7.35 34.77 -12.11
CA ASP A 220 -8.71 34.51 -11.68
C ASP A 220 -8.73 33.99 -10.23
N SER A 221 -9.83 33.35 -9.82
CA SER A 221 -10.00 32.78 -8.48
C SER A 221 -9.54 31.32 -8.39
N SER A 222 -8.76 30.83 -9.36
CA SER A 222 -8.18 29.50 -9.31
C SER A 222 -7.25 29.38 -8.10
N ARG A 223 -7.38 28.29 -7.34
CA ARG A 223 -6.69 28.10 -6.06
C ARG A 223 -6.42 26.64 -5.75
N LEU A 224 -5.42 26.41 -4.92
CA LEU A 224 -5.17 25.18 -4.21
C LEU A 224 -5.75 25.29 -2.81
N ASP A 225 -6.76 24.49 -2.49
CA ASP A 225 -7.29 24.34 -1.14
C ASP A 225 -6.64 23.12 -0.48
N ILE A 226 -6.14 23.30 0.73
CA ILE A 226 -5.56 22.24 1.55
C ILE A 226 -6.48 21.96 2.72
N SER A 227 -6.83 20.69 2.90
CA SER A 227 -7.64 20.23 4.04
C SER A 227 -6.93 19.12 4.80
N LEU A 228 -7.15 19.08 6.11
CA LEU A 228 -6.66 18.03 7.01
C LEU A 228 -7.85 17.42 7.73
N ASN A 229 -8.02 16.09 7.65
CA ASN A 229 -9.10 15.36 8.29
C ASN A 229 -10.48 15.94 7.96
N ASN A 230 -10.71 16.24 6.67
CA ASN A 230 -11.93 16.87 6.13
C ASN A 230 -12.22 18.29 6.64
N GLN A 231 -11.26 18.94 7.29
CA GLN A 231 -11.35 20.33 7.74
C GLN A 231 -10.42 21.20 6.91
N PHE A 232 -10.94 22.32 6.41
CA PHE A 232 -10.17 23.28 5.64
C PHE A 232 -9.02 23.86 6.49
N LEU A 233 -7.81 23.84 5.95
CA LEU A 233 -6.63 24.38 6.59
C LEU A 233 -6.26 25.75 6.01
N GLN A 234 -6.00 25.81 4.71
CA GLN A 234 -5.55 27.03 4.03
C GLN A 234 -5.75 26.93 2.51
N ALA A 235 -5.90 28.08 1.86
CA ALA A 235 -6.00 28.22 0.41
C ALA A 235 -4.86 29.08 -0.15
N PHE A 236 -4.41 28.76 -1.36
CA PHE A 236 -3.35 29.48 -2.09
C PHE A 236 -3.78 29.74 -3.52
N SER A 237 -3.67 30.99 -3.99
CA SER A 237 -4.01 31.32 -5.39
C SER A 237 -3.04 30.69 -6.38
N LEU A 238 -3.57 30.15 -7.48
CA LEU A 238 -2.77 29.66 -8.61
C LEU A 238 -2.41 30.85 -9.51
N SER A 239 -1.10 31.07 -9.72
CA SER A 239 -0.61 32.14 -10.58
C SER A 239 -0.70 31.74 -12.05
N SER A 240 -1.13 32.68 -12.91
CA SER A 240 -1.17 32.49 -14.37
C SER A 240 0.22 32.57 -15.03
N THR A 241 1.26 32.99 -14.30
CA THR A 241 2.62 33.18 -14.82
C THR A 241 3.63 32.18 -14.28
N GLN A 242 3.20 31.26 -13.41
CA GLN A 242 4.05 30.24 -12.79
C GLN A 242 3.37 28.89 -12.92
N GLU A 243 4.15 27.85 -13.19
CA GLU A 243 3.66 26.47 -13.29
C GLU A 243 4.00 25.65 -12.04
N THR A 244 4.91 26.14 -11.20
CA THR A 244 5.48 25.46 -10.03
C THR A 244 5.57 26.42 -8.85
N ASN A 245 5.28 25.93 -7.65
CA ASN A 245 5.36 26.72 -6.43
C ASN A 245 5.73 25.85 -5.22
N ARG A 246 6.21 26.49 -4.15
CA ARG A 246 6.62 25.87 -2.88
C ARG A 246 5.99 26.59 -1.71
N LEU A 247 5.43 25.82 -0.78
CA LEU A 247 4.76 26.32 0.41
C LEU A 247 5.32 25.63 1.65
N LEU A 248 5.57 26.40 2.70
CA LEU A 248 5.88 25.90 4.02
C LEU A 248 4.67 26.12 4.93
N LEU A 249 4.06 25.03 5.40
CA LEU A 249 2.92 25.05 6.29
C LEU A 249 3.26 24.39 7.62
N ARG A 250 2.70 24.92 8.71
CA ARG A 250 2.75 24.28 10.03
C ARG A 250 1.43 23.56 10.27
N LEU A 251 1.44 22.23 10.24
CA LEU A 251 0.27 21.41 10.56
C LEU A 251 0.14 21.32 12.09
N PRO A 252 -0.95 21.79 12.72
CA PRO A 252 -1.08 21.69 14.16
C PRO A 252 -1.30 20.23 14.57
N VAL A 253 -0.83 19.85 15.77
CA VAL A 253 -0.95 18.49 16.31
C VAL A 253 -1.74 18.54 17.61
N LEU A 254 -2.72 17.66 17.74
CA LEU A 254 -3.47 17.46 18.99
C LEU A 254 -2.79 16.35 19.80
N GLN A 255 -2.19 16.73 20.93
CA GLN A 255 -1.64 15.81 21.92
C GLN A 255 -2.62 15.65 23.09
N GLY A 256 -3.14 14.45 23.32
CA GLY A 256 -4.02 14.15 24.45
C GLY A 256 -5.02 13.04 24.18
N LEU A 257 -5.59 12.46 25.25
CA LEU A 257 -6.75 11.57 25.17
C LEU A 257 -7.95 12.41 24.75
N LEU A 258 -8.45 12.19 23.53
CA LEU A 258 -9.70 12.77 23.08
C LEU A 258 -10.84 12.10 23.84
N ASP A 259 -11.31 12.70 24.93
CA ASP A 259 -12.63 12.39 25.46
C ASP A 259 -13.63 12.72 24.33
N GLY A 260 -14.38 11.72 23.88
CA GLY A 260 -15.29 11.78 22.72
C GLY A 260 -16.48 12.74 22.85
N LYS A 261 -16.38 13.77 23.70
CA LYS A 261 -17.41 14.79 23.99
C LYS A 261 -17.03 16.20 23.55
N THR A 262 -15.82 16.44 23.06
CA THR A 262 -15.43 17.75 22.51
C THR A 262 -14.90 17.59 21.10
N ASP A 263 -15.81 17.66 20.12
CA ASP A 263 -15.47 17.88 18.71
C ASP A 263 -14.87 19.29 18.58
N VAL A 264 -13.59 19.41 18.90
CA VAL A 264 -12.82 20.62 18.64
C VAL A 264 -12.58 20.67 17.13
N SER A 265 -13.25 21.61 16.46
CA SER A 265 -13.22 21.84 15.01
C SER A 265 -11.90 22.45 14.51
N ILE A 266 -10.75 22.05 15.07
CA ILE A 266 -9.45 22.54 14.64
C ILE A 266 -8.83 21.52 13.68
N PRO A 267 -8.47 21.94 12.45
CA PRO A 267 -7.81 21.08 11.47
C PRO A 267 -6.43 20.69 12.00
N ALA A 268 -6.35 19.56 12.70
CA ALA A 268 -5.13 19.12 13.37
C ALA A 268 -4.87 17.62 13.20
N LEU A 269 -3.60 17.28 13.29
CA LEU A 269 -3.09 15.92 13.24
C LEU A 269 -3.45 15.19 14.54
N LYS A 270 -4.07 14.03 14.39
CA LYS A 270 -4.45 13.11 15.46
C LYS A 270 -3.38 12.03 15.60
N LEU A 271 -2.93 11.79 16.83
CA LEU A 271 -1.99 10.71 17.12
C LEU A 271 -2.72 9.36 17.23
N GLY A 272 -2.07 8.28 16.80
CA GLY A 272 -2.64 6.93 16.88
C GLY A 272 -3.79 6.67 15.91
N ALA A 273 -4.09 7.62 15.02
CA ALA A 273 -5.14 7.53 14.02
C ALA A 273 -4.61 7.85 12.63
N MET A 274 -5.35 7.42 11.60
CA MET A 274 -5.07 7.82 10.23
C MET A 274 -5.48 9.29 10.06
N ASN A 275 -4.53 10.11 9.62
CA ASN A 275 -4.79 11.47 9.18
C ASN A 275 -4.83 11.51 7.66
N GLN A 276 -5.66 12.37 7.10
CA GLN A 276 -5.76 12.55 5.66
C GLN A 276 -5.53 14.02 5.30
N LEU A 277 -4.48 14.27 4.52
CA LEU A 277 -4.31 15.51 3.79
C LEU A 277 -5.03 15.40 2.44
N ARG A 278 -5.75 16.45 2.09
CA ARG A 278 -6.45 16.55 0.81
C ARG A 278 -6.06 17.87 0.14
N PHE A 279 -5.66 17.77 -1.12
CA PHE A 279 -5.28 18.89 -1.97
C PHE A 279 -6.31 19.01 -3.10
N ASP A 280 -7.07 20.10 -3.10
CA ASP A 280 -8.10 20.39 -4.09
C ASP A 280 -7.63 21.53 -4.99
N PHE A 281 -7.37 21.23 -6.26
CA PHE A 281 -7.04 22.24 -7.25
C PHE A 281 -8.33 22.71 -7.93
N GLN A 282 -8.81 23.89 -7.53
CA GLN A 282 -10.01 24.50 -8.07
C GLN A 282 -9.62 25.48 -9.17
N TYR A 283 -10.13 25.25 -10.37
CA TYR A 283 -9.95 26.13 -11.52
C TYR A 283 -11.21 26.93 -11.78
N MET A 284 -11.07 28.24 -12.01
CA MET A 284 -12.15 29.02 -12.56
C MET A 284 -12.29 28.68 -14.05
N ASN A 285 -13.16 27.73 -14.36
CA ASN A 285 -13.50 27.42 -15.73
C ASN A 285 -14.50 28.48 -16.24
N PRO A 286 -14.18 29.24 -17.31
CA PRO A 286 -15.10 30.24 -17.83
C PRO A 286 -16.38 29.55 -18.31
N MET A 287 -17.52 29.93 -17.74
CA MET A 287 -18.81 29.51 -18.28
C MET A 287 -18.99 30.18 -19.64
N PRO A 288 -19.29 29.44 -20.72
CA PRO A 288 -19.56 30.03 -22.03
C PRO A 288 -20.74 31.00 -21.92
N GLY A 289 -20.44 32.29 -22.01
CA GLY A 289 -21.44 33.35 -22.19
C GLY A 289 -21.32 33.90 -23.59
N GLY A 290 -22.38 33.81 -24.37
CA GLY A 290 -22.50 34.46 -25.68
C GLY A 290 -23.76 35.32 -25.70
N SER A 291 -23.71 36.45 -26.41
CA SER A 291 -24.94 37.15 -26.82
C SER A 291 -25.41 36.58 -28.16
N VAL A 292 -26.65 36.91 -28.57
CA VAL A 292 -27.16 36.56 -29.91
C VAL A 292 -26.23 37.07 -31.02
N ASP A 293 -25.51 38.16 -30.76
CA ASP A 293 -24.58 38.81 -31.70
C ASP A 293 -23.11 38.35 -31.54
N ASN A 294 -22.76 37.57 -30.51
CA ASN A 294 -21.38 37.15 -30.26
C ASN A 294 -21.30 35.76 -29.60
N CYS A 295 -21.22 34.73 -30.45
CA CYS A 295 -20.95 33.35 -30.02
C CYS A 295 -19.45 33.14 -29.80
N ILE A 296 -19.02 33.11 -28.53
CA ILE A 296 -17.65 32.74 -28.19
C ILE A 296 -17.59 31.24 -27.89
N THR A 297 -16.91 30.48 -28.75
CA THR A 297 -16.60 29.07 -28.52
C THR A 297 -15.30 28.93 -27.76
N PHE A 298 -15.32 28.31 -26.59
CA PHE A 298 -14.12 27.90 -25.85
C PHE A 298 -13.93 26.40 -25.95
N GLN A 299 -12.71 25.97 -26.27
CA GLN A 299 -12.35 24.56 -26.18
C GLN A 299 -11.72 24.31 -24.80
N PRO A 300 -12.39 23.53 -23.92
CA PRO A 300 -11.84 23.24 -22.61
C PRO A 300 -10.60 22.35 -22.74
N VAL A 301 -9.50 22.76 -22.12
CA VAL A 301 -8.24 22.01 -22.06
C VAL A 301 -8.13 21.34 -20.71
N GLN A 302 -7.62 20.10 -20.67
CA GLN A 302 -7.42 19.40 -19.40
C GLN A 302 -6.35 20.11 -18.57
N ASN A 303 -6.66 20.32 -17.29
CA ASN A 303 -5.70 20.75 -16.29
C ASN A 303 -4.94 19.52 -15.77
N HIS A 304 -3.66 19.69 -15.49
CA HIS A 304 -2.79 18.69 -14.91
C HIS A 304 -2.19 19.25 -13.63
N VAL A 305 -2.27 18.49 -12.55
CA VAL A 305 -1.77 18.91 -11.23
C VAL A 305 -0.94 17.80 -10.61
N VAL A 306 0.14 18.17 -9.94
CA VAL A 306 1.11 17.23 -9.36
C VAL A 306 1.61 17.77 -8.03
N ILE A 307 1.62 16.93 -7.00
CA ILE A 307 2.30 17.16 -5.72
C ILE A 307 3.70 16.54 -5.80
N GLY A 308 4.71 17.31 -5.38
CA GLY A 308 6.10 16.86 -5.34
C GLY A 308 6.27 15.67 -4.38
N GLY A 309 6.91 14.62 -4.88
CA GLY A 309 7.17 13.37 -4.16
C GLY A 309 8.33 13.45 -3.19
#